data_AF-A0A9W8D0D1-F1
#
_entry.id   AF-A0A9W8D0D1-F1
#
_cell.length_a   1.000
_cell.length_b   1.000
_cell.length_c   1.000
_cell.angle_alpha   90.00
_cell.angle_beta   90.00
_cell.angle_gamma   90.00
#
_symmetry.space_group_name_H-M   'P 1'
#
loop_
_entity.id
_entity.type
_entity.pdbx_description
1 polymer ?
#
loop_
_entity_poly.entity_id
_entity_poly.type
_entity_poly.pdbx_seq_one_letter_code
_entity_poly.pdbx_strand_id
1 'polypeptide(L)'
;MCWARILEWEQMHENKCGGPRLLRFEGKIKNVTPKARLRSFVGYQLPFDRHDWTVDRCGKPVRYVIDFYQGKTDPKNPNAPSFFLDVRPALTVEGAWDRTRRFFGF
;
A
#
# COMPACT_ATOMS: atom_id res chain seq x y z
N MET A 1 -4.36 -1.04 10.81
CA MET A 1 -3.52 -2.21 10.48
C MET A 1 -3.39 -2.35 8.96
N CYS A 2 -2.23 -2.76 8.42
CA CYS A 2 -1.98 -2.84 6.97
C CYS A 2 -2.99 -3.71 6.21
N TRP A 3 -3.36 -4.86 6.80
CA TRP A 3 -4.34 -5.77 6.22
C TRP A 3 -5.70 -5.13 6.00
N ALA A 4 -6.18 -4.30 6.94
CA ALA A 4 -7.45 -3.58 6.78
C ALA A 4 -7.45 -2.67 5.54
N ARG A 5 -6.32 -1.99 5.26
CA ARG A 5 -6.18 -1.18 4.04
C ARG A 5 -6.23 -2.03 2.77
N ILE A 6 -5.62 -3.22 2.79
CA ILE A 6 -5.73 -4.16 1.66
C ILE A 6 -7.19 -4.60 1.49
N LEU A 7 -7.89 -4.93 2.57
CA LEU A 7 -9.31 -5.28 2.49
C LEU A 7 -10.17 -4.13 1.93
N GLU A 8 -9.86 -2.86 2.24
CA GLU A 8 -10.54 -1.70 1.62
C GLU A 8 -10.35 -1.66 0.09
N TRP A 9 -9.21 -2.13 -0.43
CA TRP A 9 -8.99 -2.27 -1.87
C TRP A 9 -9.75 -3.46 -2.44
N GLU A 10 -9.76 -4.59 -1.73
CA GLU A 10 -10.45 -5.82 -2.13
C GLU A 10 -11.99 -5.68 -2.10
N GLN A 11 -12.54 -4.73 -1.34
CA GLN A 11 -13.99 -4.42 -1.33
C GLN A 11 -14.52 -4.00 -2.71
N MET A 12 -13.69 -3.46 -3.60
CA MET A 12 -14.08 -3.09 -4.96
C MET A 12 -14.20 -4.30 -5.90
N HIS A 13 -13.81 -5.49 -5.43
CA HIS A 13 -13.76 -6.74 -6.19
C HIS A 13 -14.73 -7.77 -5.61
N GLU A 14 -15.24 -8.65 -6.48
CA GLU A 14 -16.16 -9.71 -6.06
C GLU A 14 -15.43 -10.86 -5.36
N ASN A 15 -15.86 -11.19 -4.15
CA ASN A 15 -15.29 -12.28 -3.36
C ASN A 15 -15.99 -13.62 -3.64
N LYS A 16 -15.78 -14.19 -4.83
CA LYS A 16 -16.44 -15.46 -5.22
C LYS A 16 -15.92 -16.70 -4.50
N CYS A 17 -14.70 -16.63 -3.94
CA CYS A 17 -13.92 -17.81 -3.56
C CYS A 17 -13.50 -17.83 -2.09
N GLY A 18 -14.33 -17.28 -1.20
CA GLY A 18 -14.05 -17.23 0.24
C GLY A 18 -13.14 -16.09 0.69
N GLY A 19 -12.99 -15.05 -0.14
CA GLY A 19 -12.27 -13.82 0.18
C GLY A 19 -10.76 -13.82 -0.11
N PRO A 20 -10.10 -12.66 0.01
CA PRO A 20 -8.67 -12.51 -0.26
C PRO A 20 -7.82 -13.20 0.81
N ARG A 21 -6.75 -13.88 0.39
CA ARG A 21 -5.82 -14.58 1.31
C ARG A 21 -4.39 -14.07 1.13
N LEU A 22 -3.61 -14.00 2.20
CA LEU A 22 -2.20 -13.61 2.10
C LEU A 22 -1.37 -14.79 1.58
N LEU A 23 -0.69 -14.62 0.44
CA LEU A 23 0.22 -15.62 -0.13
C LEU A 23 1.66 -15.41 0.30
N ARG A 24 2.14 -14.17 0.26
CA ARG A 24 3.56 -13.86 0.51
C ARG A 24 3.73 -12.50 1.14
N PHE A 25 4.65 -12.45 2.11
CA PHE A 25 5.16 -11.22 2.71
C PHE A 25 6.62 -11.03 2.27
N GLU A 26 6.96 -9.86 1.73
CA GLU A 26 8.32 -9.56 1.29
C GLU A 26 8.74 -8.14 1.70
N GLY A 27 9.83 -8.03 2.47
CA GLY A 27 10.45 -6.76 2.82
C GLY A 27 11.32 -6.23 1.67
N LYS A 28 11.12 -4.96 1.28
CA LYS A 28 11.77 -4.31 0.14
C LYS A 28 12.34 -2.93 0.47
N ILE A 29 13.08 -2.86 1.57
CA ILE A 29 13.66 -1.62 2.12
C ILE A 29 14.50 -0.85 1.07
N LYS A 30 15.35 -1.55 0.30
CA LYS A 30 16.23 -0.90 -0.70
C LYS A 30 15.51 -0.49 -2.00
N ASN A 31 14.31 -1.00 -2.24
CA ASN A 31 13.60 -0.77 -3.49
C ASN A 31 12.63 0.40 -3.34
N VAL A 32 13.12 1.62 -3.48
CA VAL A 32 12.26 2.81 -3.46
C VAL A 32 11.35 2.82 -4.69
N THR A 33 10.05 3.05 -4.50
CA THR A 33 9.09 3.10 -5.61
C THR A 33 9.32 4.34 -6.51
N PRO A 34 9.02 4.29 -7.81
CA PRO A 34 9.13 5.47 -8.68
C PRO A 34 8.34 6.68 -8.16
N LYS A 35 7.16 6.44 -7.58
CA LYS A 35 6.34 7.47 -6.91
C LYS A 35 7.08 8.11 -5.73
N ALA A 36 7.71 7.31 -4.88
CA ALA A 36 8.48 7.81 -3.74
C ALA A 36 9.72 8.59 -4.20
N ARG A 37 10.41 8.14 -5.26
CA ARG A 37 11.53 8.89 -5.86
C ARG A 37 11.10 10.26 -6.37
N LEU A 38 9.99 10.34 -7.10
CA LEU A 38 9.46 11.61 -7.61
C LEU A 38 9.04 12.55 -6.46
N ARG A 39 8.39 12.01 -5.43
CA ARG A 39 8.03 12.77 -4.23
C ARG A 39 9.27 13.30 -3.50
N SER A 40 10.33 12.51 -3.44
CA SER A 40 11.59 12.93 -2.82
C SER A 40 12.26 14.07 -3.58
N PHE A 41 12.15 14.09 -4.92
CA PHE A 41 12.67 15.19 -5.73
C PHE A 41 12.02 16.55 -5.41
N VAL A 42 10.76 16.56 -4.95
CA VAL A 42 10.05 17.79 -4.55
C VAL A 42 10.05 18.00 -3.02
N GLY A 43 10.96 17.35 -2.30
CA GLY A 43 11.22 17.60 -0.87
C GLY A 43 10.44 16.73 0.13
N TYR A 44 9.66 15.74 -0.32
CA TYR A 44 9.04 14.79 0.61
C TYR A 44 10.02 13.72 1.09
N GLN A 45 9.80 13.21 2.30
CA GLN A 45 10.59 12.12 2.85
C GLN A 45 10.30 10.80 2.13
N LEU A 46 11.36 10.02 1.91
CA LEU A 46 11.25 8.65 1.43
C LEU A 46 10.63 7.75 2.49
N PRO A 47 9.95 6.66 2.10
CA PRO A 47 9.48 5.70 3.06
C PRO A 47 10.69 5.04 3.75
N PHE A 48 10.63 4.95 5.09
CA PHE A 48 11.70 4.34 5.87
C PHE A 48 11.64 2.80 5.81
N ASP A 49 10.47 2.26 5.50
CA ASP A 49 10.25 0.84 5.33
C ASP A 49 9.24 0.59 4.22
N ARG A 50 9.50 -0.42 3.38
CA ARG A 50 8.65 -0.80 2.26
C ARG A 50 8.43 -2.30 2.30
N HIS A 51 7.19 -2.70 2.13
CA HIS A 51 6.78 -4.09 2.03
C HIS A 51 5.95 -4.35 0.77
N ASP A 52 6.20 -5.48 0.13
CA ASP A 52 5.35 -6.02 -0.94
C ASP A 52 4.60 -7.23 -0.37
N TRP A 53 3.27 -7.17 -0.39
CA TRP A 53 2.41 -8.28 0.03
C TRP A 53 1.73 -8.85 -1.19
N THR A 54 1.76 -10.17 -1.37
CA THR A 54 1.02 -10.84 -2.45
C THR A 54 -0.22 -11.49 -1.85
N VAL A 55 -1.37 -11.20 -2.43
CA VAL A 55 -2.69 -11.66 -2.02
C VAL A 55 -3.23 -12.57 -3.10
N ASP A 56 -3.80 -13.70 -2.70
CA ASP A 56 -4.60 -14.55 -3.58
C ASP A 56 -6.01 -13.98 -3.68
N ARG A 57 -6.40 -13.58 -4.89
CA ARG A 57 -7.76 -13.19 -5.24
C ARG A 57 -8.36 -14.26 -6.15
N CYS A 58 -8.93 -15.31 -5.53
CA CYS A 58 -9.52 -16.45 -6.24
C CYS A 58 -8.58 -17.09 -7.29
N GLY A 59 -7.39 -17.50 -6.87
CA GLY A 59 -6.38 -18.09 -7.75
C GLY A 59 -5.55 -17.08 -8.55
N LYS A 60 -5.83 -15.77 -8.43
CA LYS A 60 -5.03 -14.71 -9.05
C LYS A 60 -4.11 -14.04 -8.02
N PRO A 61 -2.78 -14.11 -8.18
CA PRO A 61 -1.86 -13.42 -7.30
C PRO A 61 -1.82 -11.91 -7.60
N VAL A 62 -2.35 -11.12 -6.67
CA VAL A 62 -2.35 -9.65 -6.72
C VAL A 62 -1.31 -9.12 -5.74
N ARG A 63 -0.35 -8.34 -6.24
CA ARG A 63 0.68 -7.73 -5.41
C ARG A 63 0.25 -6.35 -4.94
N TYR A 64 0.40 -6.10 -3.64
CA TYR A 64 0.24 -4.81 -2.97
C TYR A 64 1.59 -4.26 -2.56
N VAL A 65 1.74 -2.94 -2.65
CA VAL A 65 2.90 -2.18 -2.18
C VAL A 65 2.46 -1.35 -0.98
N ILE A 66 3.22 -1.47 0.10
CA ILE A 66 2.99 -0.82 1.38
C ILE A 66 4.22 0.00 1.70
N ASP A 67 4.10 1.31 1.61
CA ASP A 67 5.16 2.24 1.99
C ASP A 67 4.84 2.82 3.38
N PHE A 68 5.79 2.74 4.31
CA PHE A 68 5.72 3.36 5.64
C PHE A 68 6.50 4.66 5.65
N TYR A 69 5.85 5.74 6.05
CA TYR A 69 6.45 7.06 6.14
C TYR A 69 6.40 7.59 7.57
N GLN A 70 7.42 8.36 7.95
CA GLN A 70 7.41 9.07 9.22
C GLN A 70 6.33 10.16 9.18
N GLY A 71 5.45 10.12 10.16
CA GLY A 71 4.44 11.14 10.39
C GLY A 71 5.03 12.34 11.12
N LYS A 72 4.29 13.44 11.13
CA LYS A 72 4.66 14.61 11.92
C LYS A 72 4.48 14.28 13.40
N THR A 73 5.44 14.70 14.22
CA THR A 73 5.34 14.65 15.67
C THR A 73 4.12 15.43 16.13
N ASP A 74 3.26 14.82 16.95
CA ASP A 74 2.13 15.50 17.55
C ASP A 74 2.63 16.41 18.69
N PRO A 75 2.37 17.72 18.67
CA PRO A 75 2.75 18.63 19.75
C PRO A 75 2.19 18.21 21.12
N LYS A 76 1.06 17.51 21.16
CA LYS A 76 0.42 17.04 22.40
C LYS A 76 1.04 15.75 22.94
N ASN A 77 1.73 14.98 22.09
CA ASN A 77 2.41 13.77 22.51
C ASN A 77 3.73 13.59 21.74
N PRO A 78 4.79 14.33 22.12
CA PRO A 78 6.04 14.39 21.37
C PRO A 78 6.76 13.04 21.25
N ASN A 79 6.50 12.13 22.18
CA ASN A 79 7.15 10.83 22.26
C ASN A 79 6.38 9.72 21.51
N ALA A 80 5.16 10.00 21.04
CA ALA A 80 4.39 9.02 20.29
C ALA A 80 4.93 8.92 18.86
N PRO A 81 5.38 7.73 18.41
CA PRO A 81 5.79 7.54 17.03
C PRO A 81 4.58 7.71 16.11
N SER A 82 4.59 8.79 15.33
CA SER A 82 3.61 9.06 14.29
C SER A 82 4.10 8.50 12.97
N PHE A 83 3.30 7.69 12.30
CA PHE A 83 3.60 7.19 10.95
C PHE A 83 2.32 7.11 10.12
N PHE A 84 2.47 7.24 8.80
CA PHE A 84 1.39 7.05 7.85
C PHE A 84 1.74 5.96 6.85
N LEU A 85 0.70 5.23 6.43
CA LEU A 85 0.82 4.11 5.50
C LEU A 85 0.20 4.48 4.15
N ASP A 86 0.96 4.27 3.08
CA ASP A 86 0.46 4.31 1.71
C ASP A 86 0.39 2.87 1.19
N VAL A 87 -0.82 2.31 1.20
CA VAL A 87 -1.13 0.96 0.74
C VAL A 87 -1.83 1.05 -0.60
N ARG A 88 -1.30 0.37 -1.62
CA ARG A 88 -1.85 0.40 -2.97
C ARG A 88 -1.55 -0.88 -3.75
N PRO A 89 -2.41 -1.29 -4.71
CA PRO A 89 -2.08 -2.35 -5.66
C PRO A 89 -0.78 -2.02 -6.39
N ALA A 90 0.03 -3.00 -6.77
CA ALA A 90 1.23 -2.81 -7.58
C ALA A 90 0.87 -2.19 -8.93
N LEU A 91 1.83 -1.55 -9.61
CA LEU A 91 1.59 -0.94 -10.92
C LEU A 91 1.59 -2.01 -12.01
N THR A 92 0.50 -2.77 -12.07
CA THR A 92 0.11 -3.64 -13.19
C THR A 92 -1.06 -2.99 -13.94
N VAL A 93 -1.53 -3.56 -15.06
CA VAL A 93 -2.70 -3.02 -15.77
C VAL A 93 -3.94 -2.99 -14.85
N GLU A 94 -4.24 -4.12 -14.20
CA GLU A 94 -5.34 -4.20 -13.21
C GLU A 94 -5.09 -3.28 -12.01
N GLY A 95 -3.87 -3.25 -11.47
CA GLY A 95 -3.57 -2.39 -10.33
C GLY A 95 -3.59 -0.89 -10.65
N ALA A 96 -3.28 -0.51 -11.89
CA ALA A 96 -3.44 0.85 -12.38
C ALA A 96 -4.93 1.20 -12.51
N TRP A 97 -5.74 0.28 -13.05
CA TRP A 97 -7.18 0.44 -13.11
C TRP A 97 -7.79 0.60 -11.72
N ASP A 98 -7.43 -0.26 -10.76
CA ASP A 98 -7.91 -0.18 -9.38
C ASP A 98 -7.59 1.18 -8.75
N ARG A 99 -6.37 1.69 -8.95
CA ARG A 99 -5.94 3.00 -8.45
C ARG A 99 -6.75 4.15 -9.05
N THR A 100 -6.96 4.11 -10.37
CA THR A 100 -7.79 5.09 -11.09
C THR A 100 -9.22 5.06 -10.57
N ARG A 101 -9.80 3.86 -10.47
CA ARG A 101 -11.14 3.61 -9.96
C ARG A 101 -11.34 4.20 -8.56
N ARG A 102 -10.42 3.93 -7.62
CA ARG A 102 -10.42 4.50 -6.26
C ARG A 102 -10.29 6.02 -6.26
N PHE A 103 -9.51 6.59 -7.18
CA PHE A 103 -9.30 8.03 -7.28
C PHE A 103 -10.55 8.76 -7.79
N PHE A 104 -11.27 8.16 -8.74
CA PHE A 104 -12.47 8.73 -9.35
C PHE A 104 -13.80 8.29 -8.68
N GLY A 105 -13.76 7.36 -7.73
CA GLY A 105 -14.87 7.09 -6.81
C GLY A 105 -16.01 6.21 -7.34
N PHE A 106 -15.76 5.34 -8.32
CA PHE A 106 -16.74 4.37 -8.84
C PHE A 106 -16.22 2.93 -8.73
#